data_AF-A0A1G1J3X8-F1
#
_entry.id   AF-A0A1G1J3X8-F1
#
_cell.length_a   1.000
_cell.length_b   1.000
_cell.length_c   1.000
_cell.angle_alpha   90.00
_cell.angle_beta   90.00
_cell.angle_gamma   90.00
#
_symmetry.space_group_name_H-M   'P 1'
#
loop_
_entity.id
_entity.type
_entity.pdbx_description
1 polymer ?
#
loop_
_entity_poly.entity_id
_entity_poly.type
_entity_poly.pdbx_seq_one_letter_code
_entity_poly.pdbx_strand_id
1 'polypeptide(L)'
;MASLFLRKLFKKMGILGVLKSIKRKFVYMEYGFMPCTPHLLIAVNRGLRWCVENGTAEGSDFLEFGIFRGFTFWYTQALARDMGIRDMRFFGFDSFFGLPPLAETDKNGEFKEGAYYSTRQDTEKFLTQYGVDWAKTFLVEGWFEKTLTPATAKKHGLRKCALCVIDCDLYESAREALAFVEPFLRSRSVVLFDDWGNFNNDPDKGEQRAFSEFLKKNTHIKAEPFVEFGGHGKGFVLDIQDR
;
A
#
# COMPACT_ATOMS: atom_id res chain seq x y z
N MET A 1 32.31 -6.68 30.09
CA MET A 1 32.07 -5.25 30.38
C MET A 1 32.34 -4.31 29.21
N ALA A 2 33.42 -4.50 28.43
CA ALA A 2 33.73 -3.66 27.27
C ALA A 2 32.63 -3.63 26.17
N SER A 3 31.95 -4.75 25.90
CA SER A 3 30.92 -4.82 24.83
C SER A 3 29.64 -4.01 25.13
N LEU A 4 29.25 -3.88 26.40
CA LEU A 4 28.09 -3.06 26.80
C LEU A 4 28.39 -1.56 26.70
N PHE A 5 29.63 -1.17 26.98
CA PHE A 5 30.07 0.23 26.90
C PHE A 5 30.18 0.69 25.43
N LEU A 6 30.80 -0.13 24.56
CA LEU A 6 30.83 0.15 23.12
C LEU A 6 29.43 0.20 22.52
N ARG A 7 28.53 -0.72 22.88
CA ARG A 7 27.13 -0.70 22.40
C ARG A 7 26.38 0.57 22.81
N LYS A 8 26.56 1.06 24.03
CA LYS A 8 25.98 2.34 24.48
C LYS A 8 26.57 3.52 23.70
N LEU A 9 27.87 3.52 23.45
CA LEU A 9 28.56 4.57 22.69
C LEU A 9 28.08 4.64 21.22
N PHE A 10 28.00 3.48 20.54
CA PHE A 10 27.48 3.39 19.17
C PHE A 10 25.99 3.73 19.06
N LYS A 11 25.21 3.48 20.12
CA LYS A 11 23.80 3.89 20.19
C LYS A 11 23.66 5.41 20.36
N LYS A 12 24.54 6.03 21.15
CA LYS A 12 24.54 7.49 21.42
C LYS A 12 25.02 8.32 20.22
N MET A 13 25.84 7.74 19.34
CA MET A 13 26.34 8.39 18.12
C MET A 13 25.50 8.11 16.86
N GLY A 14 24.35 7.41 16.97
CA GLY A 14 23.50 7.06 15.81
C GLY A 14 24.07 6.00 14.86
N ILE A 15 25.33 5.59 15.06
CA ILE A 15 26.08 4.65 14.21
C ILE A 15 25.39 3.28 14.11
N LEU A 16 24.72 2.82 15.18
CA LEU A 16 23.99 1.55 15.16
C LEU A 16 22.77 1.57 14.23
N GLY A 17 22.11 2.73 14.10
CA GLY A 17 21.00 2.94 13.16
C GLY A 17 21.50 2.97 11.72
N VAL A 18 22.63 3.65 11.48
CA VAL A 18 23.30 3.69 10.17
C VAL A 18 23.75 2.29 9.73
N LEU A 19 24.36 1.49 10.61
CA LEU A 19 24.77 0.12 10.30
C LEU A 19 23.59 -0.82 10.01
N LYS A 20 22.46 -0.68 10.74
CA LYS A 20 21.23 -1.42 10.43
C LYS A 20 20.65 -1.01 9.08
N SER A 21 20.62 0.28 8.77
CA SER A 21 20.18 0.81 7.47
C SER A 21 21.04 0.29 6.33
N ILE A 22 22.37 0.30 6.47
CA ILE A 22 23.32 -0.27 5.49
C ILE A 22 23.05 -1.77 5.27
N LYS A 23 22.91 -2.55 6.34
CA LYS A 23 22.67 -4.00 6.22
C LYS A 23 21.34 -4.31 5.54
N ARG A 24 20.29 -3.52 5.79
CA ARG A 24 18.99 -3.65 5.09
C ARG A 24 19.09 -3.27 3.62
N LYS A 25 19.85 -2.21 3.30
CA LYS A 25 20.12 -1.81 1.92
C LYS A 25 20.72 -2.98 1.13
N PHE A 26 21.65 -3.74 1.72
CA PHE A 26 22.23 -4.93 1.08
C PHE A 26 21.23 -6.07 0.85
N VAL A 27 20.35 -6.39 1.80
CA VAL A 27 19.32 -7.45 1.63
C VAL A 27 18.41 -7.16 0.44
N TYR A 28 17.98 -5.91 0.30
CA TYR A 28 17.09 -5.56 -0.80
C TYR A 28 17.83 -5.28 -2.12
N MET A 29 19.14 -4.99 -2.13
CA MET A 29 19.87 -4.75 -3.40
C MET A 29 19.77 -5.93 -4.37
N GLU A 30 19.67 -7.18 -3.88
CA GLU A 30 19.49 -8.38 -4.72
C GLU A 30 18.13 -8.44 -5.43
N TYR A 31 17.09 -7.79 -4.89
CA TYR A 31 15.74 -7.84 -5.45
C TYR A 31 15.50 -6.92 -6.66
N GLY A 32 16.39 -5.97 -6.97
CA GLY A 32 16.19 -5.03 -8.09
C GLY A 32 14.82 -4.33 -8.08
N PHE A 33 14.21 -4.15 -9.25
CA PHE A 33 12.83 -3.64 -9.38
C PHE A 33 11.87 -4.80 -9.61
N MET A 34 11.61 -5.59 -8.58
CA MET A 34 10.65 -6.70 -8.58
C MET A 34 9.80 -6.64 -7.31
N PRO A 35 8.54 -7.12 -7.35
CA PRO A 35 7.71 -7.20 -6.15
C PRO A 35 8.21 -8.33 -5.24
N CYS A 36 7.94 -8.23 -3.94
CA CYS A 36 8.19 -9.33 -3.01
C CYS A 36 7.26 -10.52 -3.31
N THR A 37 6.02 -10.22 -3.72
CA THR A 37 4.95 -11.16 -4.04
C THR A 37 4.38 -10.84 -5.44
N PRO A 38 4.60 -11.68 -6.47
CA PRO A 38 4.10 -11.38 -7.82
C PRO A 38 2.58 -11.59 -7.96
N HIS A 39 1.93 -12.17 -6.95
CA HIS A 39 0.50 -12.51 -6.99
C HIS A 39 -0.41 -11.28 -7.02
N LEU A 40 0.01 -10.16 -6.41
CA LEU A 40 -0.71 -8.89 -6.46
C LEU A 40 -0.95 -8.41 -7.89
N LEU A 41 -0.02 -8.70 -8.82
CA LEU A 41 -0.15 -8.34 -10.23
C LEU A 41 -1.38 -9.01 -10.88
N ILE A 42 -1.72 -10.23 -10.46
CA ILE A 42 -2.91 -10.96 -10.94
C ILE A 42 -4.18 -10.25 -10.44
N ALA A 43 -4.19 -9.87 -9.17
CA ALA A 43 -5.32 -9.21 -8.54
C ALA A 43 -5.55 -7.80 -9.12
N VAL A 44 -4.49 -7.02 -9.28
CA VAL A 44 -4.50 -5.71 -9.95
C VAL A 44 -5.02 -5.84 -11.38
N ASN A 45 -4.55 -6.83 -12.14
CA ASN A 45 -5.02 -7.02 -13.51
C ASN A 45 -6.52 -7.30 -13.57
N ARG A 46 -7.00 -8.20 -12.71
CA ARG A 46 -8.43 -8.50 -12.59
C ARG A 46 -9.23 -7.29 -12.12
N GLY A 47 -8.75 -6.58 -11.10
CA GLY A 47 -9.41 -5.40 -10.55
C GLY A 47 -9.52 -4.27 -11.56
N LEU A 48 -8.46 -4.01 -12.32
CA LEU A 48 -8.47 -2.96 -13.34
C LEU A 48 -9.39 -3.34 -14.52
N ARG A 49 -9.40 -4.60 -14.97
CA ARG A 49 -10.37 -5.10 -15.96
C ARG A 49 -11.80 -4.92 -15.49
N TRP A 50 -12.08 -5.31 -14.25
CA TRP A 50 -13.39 -5.10 -13.65
C TRP A 50 -13.80 -3.62 -13.68
N CYS A 51 -12.88 -2.71 -13.33
CA CYS A 51 -13.15 -1.29 -13.38
C CYS A 51 -13.45 -0.79 -14.80
N VAL A 52 -12.76 -1.31 -15.82
CA VAL A 52 -13.04 -0.99 -17.23
C VAL A 52 -14.42 -1.49 -17.64
N GLU A 53 -14.72 -2.76 -17.37
CA GLU A 53 -15.98 -3.42 -17.74
C GLU A 53 -17.20 -2.78 -17.06
N ASN A 54 -17.02 -2.21 -15.87
CA ASN A 54 -18.07 -1.53 -15.11
C ASN A 54 -18.06 0.00 -15.29
N GLY A 55 -17.24 0.55 -16.20
CA GLY A 55 -17.22 1.98 -16.49
C GLY A 55 -16.70 2.85 -15.33
N THR A 56 -15.95 2.28 -14.40
CA THR A 56 -15.36 2.99 -13.26
C THR A 56 -13.88 3.35 -13.46
N ALA A 57 -13.21 2.92 -14.53
CA ALA A 57 -11.80 3.27 -14.71
C ALA A 57 -11.55 4.73 -15.12
N GLU A 58 -12.32 5.27 -16.07
CA GLU A 58 -12.12 6.64 -16.58
C GLU A 58 -12.54 7.71 -15.56
N GLY A 59 -11.80 8.82 -15.53
CA GLY A 59 -11.99 9.94 -14.62
C GLY A 59 -11.69 9.62 -13.14
N SER A 60 -10.98 8.52 -12.86
CA SER A 60 -10.78 7.99 -11.51
C SER A 60 -9.33 8.06 -11.03
N ASP A 61 -9.14 7.81 -9.74
CA ASP A 61 -7.82 7.60 -9.16
C ASP A 61 -7.60 6.10 -8.85
N PHE A 62 -6.35 5.67 -9.00
CA PHE A 62 -5.78 4.46 -8.41
C PHE A 62 -4.97 4.86 -7.18
N LEU A 63 -5.24 4.23 -6.04
CA LEU A 63 -4.52 4.50 -4.78
C LEU A 63 -3.86 3.22 -4.28
N GLU A 64 -2.56 3.28 -3.99
CA GLU A 64 -1.78 2.19 -3.39
C GLU A 64 -1.13 2.68 -2.09
N PHE A 65 -1.34 1.94 -1.00
CA PHE A 65 -0.85 2.26 0.33
C PHE A 65 0.24 1.27 0.70
N GLY A 66 1.49 1.74 0.72
CA GLY A 66 2.69 0.92 0.73
C GLY A 66 3.05 0.52 -0.70
N ILE A 67 4.11 1.11 -1.25
CA ILE A 67 4.54 0.87 -2.63
C ILE A 67 5.94 0.26 -2.69
N PHE A 68 6.69 0.27 -1.59
CA PHE A 68 8.08 -0.17 -1.52
C PHE A 68 8.93 0.48 -2.63
N ARG A 69 9.31 -0.30 -3.66
CA ARG A 69 10.08 0.16 -4.82
C ARG A 69 9.23 0.65 -5.99
N GLY A 70 7.91 0.46 -5.93
CA GLY A 70 6.93 0.94 -6.89
C GLY A 70 6.63 -0.03 -8.04
N PHE A 71 6.93 -1.33 -7.92
CA PHE A 71 6.74 -2.26 -9.03
C PHE A 71 5.26 -2.46 -9.38
N THR A 72 4.42 -2.82 -8.40
CA THR A 72 2.97 -2.98 -8.59
C THR A 72 2.34 -1.67 -9.05
N PHE A 73 2.74 -0.55 -8.44
CA PHE A 73 2.35 0.79 -8.85
C PHE A 73 2.62 1.08 -10.34
N TRP A 74 3.87 0.88 -10.80
CA TRP A 74 4.25 1.03 -12.20
C TRP A 74 3.48 0.07 -13.11
N TYR A 75 3.37 -1.20 -12.71
CA TYR A 75 2.67 -2.23 -13.47
C TYR A 75 1.20 -1.85 -13.69
N THR A 76 0.53 -1.35 -12.65
CA THR A 76 -0.87 -0.91 -12.74
C THR A 76 -1.02 0.22 -13.75
N GLN A 77 -0.11 1.20 -13.76
CA GLN A 77 -0.16 2.28 -14.74
C GLN A 77 0.11 1.80 -16.17
N ALA A 78 1.13 0.95 -16.36
CA ALA A 78 1.41 0.35 -17.67
C ALA A 78 0.20 -0.43 -18.18
N LEU A 79 -0.44 -1.21 -17.31
CA LEU A 79 -1.62 -1.98 -17.64
C LEU A 79 -2.82 -1.08 -18.00
N ALA A 80 -3.03 0.02 -17.27
CA ALA A 80 -4.08 0.98 -17.58
C ALA A 80 -3.92 1.59 -18.97
N ARG A 81 -2.67 1.98 -19.31
CA ARG A 81 -2.34 2.47 -20.65
C ARG A 81 -2.62 1.42 -21.71
N ASP A 82 -2.21 0.17 -21.48
CA ASP A 82 -2.39 -0.93 -22.43
C ASP A 82 -3.88 -1.31 -22.60
N MET A 83 -4.71 -1.09 -21.58
CA MET A 83 -6.17 -1.22 -21.65
C MET A 83 -6.87 0.00 -22.28
N GLY A 84 -6.12 1.03 -22.66
CA GLY A 84 -6.64 2.23 -23.31
C GLY A 84 -7.31 3.23 -22.36
N ILE A 85 -7.10 3.12 -21.03
CA ILE A 85 -7.60 4.08 -20.05
C ILE A 85 -6.81 5.38 -20.19
N ARG A 86 -7.50 6.50 -20.47
CA ARG A 86 -6.86 7.77 -20.79
C ARG A 86 -6.80 8.73 -19.60
N ASP A 87 -7.83 8.79 -18.77
CA ASP A 87 -7.93 9.67 -17.61
C ASP A 87 -8.03 8.85 -16.32
N MET A 88 -6.89 8.28 -15.92
CA MET A 88 -6.69 7.73 -14.58
C MET A 88 -5.41 8.31 -14.00
N ARG A 89 -5.45 8.67 -12.72
CA ARG A 89 -4.29 9.17 -11.97
C ARG A 89 -3.86 8.14 -10.95
N PHE A 90 -2.57 8.11 -10.62
CA PHE A 90 -1.97 7.07 -9.79
C PHE A 90 -1.31 7.72 -8.58
N PHE A 91 -1.73 7.31 -7.38
CA PHE A 91 -1.22 7.84 -6.11
C PHE A 91 -0.61 6.74 -5.26
N GLY A 92 0.69 6.87 -4.98
CA GLY A 92 1.42 5.98 -4.09
C GLY A 92 1.68 6.68 -2.77
N PHE A 93 1.19 6.10 -1.68
CA PHE A 93 1.42 6.58 -0.31
C PHE A 93 2.43 5.66 0.36
N ASP A 94 3.57 6.19 0.81
CA ASP A 94 4.59 5.39 1.46
C ASP A 94 5.40 6.24 2.45
N SER A 95 5.93 5.60 3.48
CA SER A 95 6.87 6.28 4.39
C SER A 95 8.20 6.55 3.70
N PHE A 96 8.62 5.69 2.76
CA PHE A 96 9.96 5.58 2.22
C PHE A 96 11.05 5.32 3.30
N PHE A 97 10.61 4.88 4.48
CA PHE A 97 11.43 4.49 5.64
C PHE A 97 11.19 3.01 6.03
N GLY A 98 10.35 2.30 5.27
CA GLY A 98 9.89 0.95 5.59
C GLY A 98 8.83 0.95 6.70
N LEU A 99 8.56 -0.23 7.25
CA LEU A 99 7.51 -0.39 8.27
C LEU A 99 7.75 0.41 9.55
N PRO A 100 6.70 0.96 10.18
CA PRO A 100 6.82 1.62 11.47
C PRO A 100 7.15 0.61 12.60
N PRO A 101 7.42 1.09 13.82
CA PRO A 101 7.47 0.22 15.00
C PRO A 101 6.17 -0.57 15.15
N LEU A 102 6.29 -1.88 15.40
CA LEU A 102 5.14 -2.77 15.51
C LEU A 102 4.37 -2.54 16.82
N ALA A 103 3.03 -2.43 16.71
CA ALA A 103 2.15 -2.50 17.86
C ALA A 103 2.17 -3.91 18.49
N GLU A 104 1.78 -4.03 19.75
CA GLU A 104 1.75 -5.33 20.45
C GLU A 104 0.90 -6.38 19.71
N THR A 105 -0.17 -5.92 19.06
CA THR A 105 -1.07 -6.76 18.26
C THR A 105 -0.37 -7.45 17.09
N ASP A 106 0.72 -6.87 16.58
CA ASP A 106 1.40 -7.31 15.36
C ASP A 106 2.73 -8.01 15.65
N LYS A 107 3.20 -8.00 16.90
CA LYS A 107 4.52 -8.54 17.30
C LYS A 107 4.69 -10.05 17.10
N ASN A 108 3.59 -10.80 17.01
CA ASN A 108 3.62 -12.25 16.78
C ASN A 108 3.51 -12.61 15.28
N GLY A 109 3.49 -11.63 14.38
CA GLY A 109 3.52 -11.84 12.93
C GLY A 109 4.93 -11.94 12.37
N GLU A 110 5.04 -12.04 11.04
CA GLU A 110 6.32 -12.19 10.32
C GLU A 110 7.03 -10.85 10.08
N PHE A 111 6.29 -9.74 10.19
CA PHE A 111 6.77 -8.40 9.89
C PHE A 111 7.76 -7.86 10.93
N LYS A 112 8.60 -6.93 10.50
CA LYS A 112 9.65 -6.30 11.33
C LYS A 112 9.73 -4.83 11.02
N GLU A 113 9.90 -4.01 12.06
CA GLU A 113 10.13 -2.56 11.94
C GLU A 113 11.21 -2.26 10.88
N GLY A 114 10.88 -1.39 9.93
CA GLY A 114 11.66 -0.94 8.78
C GLY A 114 12.07 -2.04 7.79
N ALA A 115 11.33 -3.16 7.75
CA ALA A 115 11.26 -3.99 6.55
C ALA A 115 10.71 -3.16 5.37
N TYR A 116 10.97 -3.63 4.15
CA TYR A 116 10.54 -2.99 2.90
C TYR A 116 11.01 -1.54 2.76
N TYR A 117 12.24 -1.28 3.23
CA TYR A 117 12.84 0.05 3.11
C TYR A 117 13.30 0.33 1.67
N SER A 118 12.72 1.36 1.06
CA SER A 118 13.20 1.98 -0.17
C SER A 118 13.08 3.49 -0.03
N THR A 119 14.15 4.24 -0.33
CA THR A 119 14.07 5.70 -0.29
C THR A 119 13.20 6.21 -1.42
N ARG A 120 12.58 7.39 -1.24
CA ARG A 120 11.83 8.05 -2.31
C ARG A 120 12.67 8.20 -3.57
N GLN A 121 13.92 8.63 -3.43
CA GLN A 121 14.83 8.81 -4.57
C GLN A 121 15.11 7.49 -5.31
N ASP A 122 15.35 6.39 -4.59
CA ASP A 122 15.58 5.08 -5.21
C ASP A 122 14.30 4.58 -5.92
N THR A 123 13.13 4.75 -5.30
CA THR A 123 11.84 4.41 -5.90
C THR A 123 11.54 5.26 -7.14
N GLU A 124 11.74 6.58 -7.09
CA GLU A 124 11.58 7.48 -8.25
C GLU A 124 12.55 7.12 -9.39
N LYS A 125 13.78 6.70 -9.08
CA LYS A 125 14.74 6.22 -10.07
C LYS A 125 14.23 4.97 -10.79
N PHE A 126 13.71 3.99 -10.05
CA PHE A 126 13.12 2.80 -10.66
C PHE A 126 11.90 3.14 -11.52
N LEU A 127 10.94 3.90 -10.98
CA LEU A 127 9.74 4.30 -11.71
C LEU A 127 10.09 5.05 -13.01
N THR A 128 11.08 5.95 -12.97
CA THR A 128 11.56 6.68 -14.15
C THR A 128 12.26 5.76 -15.14
N GLN A 129 13.14 4.87 -14.67
CA GLN A 129 13.85 3.92 -15.53
C GLN A 129 12.89 3.00 -16.30
N TYR A 130 11.76 2.64 -15.69
CA TYR A 130 10.74 1.78 -16.31
C TYR A 130 9.64 2.58 -17.03
N GLY A 131 9.79 3.90 -17.14
CA GLY A 131 8.95 4.74 -18.01
C GLY A 131 7.56 5.04 -17.45
N VAL A 132 7.46 5.28 -16.14
CA VAL A 132 6.23 5.84 -15.54
C VAL A 132 5.90 7.20 -16.18
N ASP A 133 4.62 7.47 -16.40
CA ASP A 133 4.09 8.78 -16.77
C ASP A 133 3.95 9.67 -15.53
N TRP A 134 4.95 10.51 -15.30
CA TRP A 134 4.96 11.47 -14.20
C TRP A 134 3.84 12.53 -14.27
N ALA A 135 3.20 12.74 -15.42
CA ALA A 135 2.05 13.65 -15.50
C ALA A 135 0.82 13.09 -14.78
N LYS A 136 0.77 11.78 -14.55
CA LYS A 136 -0.33 11.06 -13.89
C LYS A 136 0.07 10.41 -12.57
N THR A 137 1.35 10.46 -12.21
CA THR A 137 1.91 9.81 -11.02
C THR A 137 2.18 10.81 -9.91
N PHE A 138 1.70 10.48 -8.71
CA PHE A 138 1.88 11.29 -7.52
C PHE A 138 2.35 10.41 -6.36
N LEU A 139 3.50 10.75 -5.78
CA LEU A 139 4.02 10.06 -4.60
C LEU A 139 3.86 10.96 -3.37
N VAL A 140 3.16 10.43 -2.35
CA VAL A 140 2.96 11.09 -1.06
C VAL A 140 3.87 10.42 -0.03
N GLU A 141 4.92 11.14 0.36
CA GLU A 141 5.92 10.66 1.31
C GLU A 141 5.54 11.01 2.75
N GLY A 142 5.60 10.00 3.62
CA GLY A 142 5.50 10.13 5.08
C GLY A 142 4.56 9.11 5.70
N TRP A 143 4.66 8.98 7.02
CA TRP A 143 3.80 8.10 7.82
C TRP A 143 2.32 8.41 7.62
N PHE A 144 1.49 7.37 7.51
CA PHE A 144 0.07 7.50 7.21
C PHE A 144 -0.67 8.41 8.20
N GLU A 145 -0.38 8.29 9.50
CA GLU A 145 -0.90 9.19 10.54
C GLU A 145 -0.65 10.70 10.29
N LYS A 146 0.34 11.06 9.46
CA LYS A 146 0.66 12.44 9.10
C LYS A 146 0.22 12.81 7.68
N THR A 147 0.16 11.84 6.77
CA THR A 147 -0.05 12.10 5.34
C THR A 147 -1.46 11.81 4.88
N LEU A 148 -2.18 10.86 5.49
CA LEU A 148 -3.53 10.46 5.11
C LEU A 148 -4.58 11.39 5.74
N THR A 149 -4.54 12.66 5.33
CA THR A 149 -5.37 13.74 5.89
C THR A 149 -6.29 14.36 4.84
N PRO A 150 -7.42 14.98 5.24
CA PRO A 150 -8.26 15.76 4.33
C PRO A 150 -7.50 16.88 3.61
N ALA A 151 -6.47 17.45 4.24
CA ALA A 151 -5.62 18.46 3.63
C ALA A 151 -4.80 17.89 2.46
N THR A 152 -4.24 16.69 2.60
CA THR A 152 -3.55 15.98 1.52
C THR A 152 -4.51 15.68 0.37
N ALA A 153 -5.69 15.15 0.67
CA ALA A 153 -6.68 14.87 -0.36
C ALA A 153 -7.09 16.12 -1.14
N LYS A 154 -7.31 17.24 -0.44
CA LYS A 154 -7.63 18.55 -1.05
C LYS A 154 -6.47 19.08 -1.89
N LYS A 155 -5.23 19.00 -1.37
CA LYS A 155 -4.02 19.45 -2.08
C LYS A 155 -3.86 18.77 -3.44
N HIS A 156 -4.15 17.47 -3.49
CA HIS A 156 -4.04 16.68 -4.72
C HIS A 156 -5.34 16.64 -5.56
N GLY A 157 -6.42 17.22 -5.05
CA GLY A 157 -7.74 17.17 -5.68
C GLY A 157 -8.16 15.73 -5.98
N LEU A 158 -8.09 14.85 -4.97
CA LEU A 158 -8.44 13.43 -5.14
C LEU A 158 -9.88 13.28 -5.65
N ARG A 159 -10.04 12.33 -6.58
CA ARG A 159 -11.29 11.97 -7.25
C ARG A 159 -11.79 10.65 -6.68
N LYS A 160 -12.85 10.11 -7.27
CA LYS A 160 -13.33 8.77 -6.93
C LYS A 160 -12.26 7.72 -7.26
N CYS A 161 -12.07 6.78 -6.35
CA CYS A 161 -11.12 5.70 -6.44
C CYS A 161 -11.80 4.48 -7.08
N ALA A 162 -11.29 4.00 -8.21
CA ALA A 162 -11.83 2.81 -8.87
C ALA A 162 -11.18 1.53 -8.34
N LEU A 163 -9.86 1.56 -8.17
CA LEU A 163 -9.05 0.46 -7.68
C LEU A 163 -8.15 0.97 -6.55
N CYS A 164 -8.32 0.36 -5.38
CA CYS A 164 -7.53 0.64 -4.18
C CYS A 164 -6.72 -0.60 -3.81
N VAL A 165 -5.45 -0.42 -3.50
CA VAL A 165 -4.56 -1.48 -3.01
C VAL A 165 -4.09 -1.10 -1.61
N ILE A 166 -4.42 -1.95 -0.64
CA ILE A 166 -3.92 -1.92 0.73
C ILE A 166 -2.79 -2.96 0.77
N ASP A 167 -1.55 -2.49 0.87
CA ASP A 167 -0.32 -3.30 0.86
C ASP A 167 0.64 -2.72 1.90
N CYS A 168 0.15 -2.69 3.15
CA CYS A 168 0.80 -1.96 4.24
C CYS A 168 1.04 -2.79 5.50
N ASP A 169 0.84 -4.11 5.37
CA ASP A 169 1.13 -5.20 6.30
C ASP A 169 0.40 -5.14 7.67
N LEU A 170 0.34 -3.97 8.29
CA LEU A 170 -0.01 -3.76 9.70
C LEU A 170 -1.44 -3.26 9.86
N TYR A 171 -2.07 -3.68 10.95
CA TYR A 171 -3.44 -3.30 11.29
C TYR A 171 -3.65 -1.78 11.35
N GLU A 172 -2.78 -1.03 12.03
CA GLU A 172 -2.92 0.43 12.15
C GLU A 172 -2.77 1.13 10.80
N SER A 173 -1.80 0.69 9.99
CA SER A 173 -1.59 1.23 8.64
C SER A 173 -2.84 1.01 7.76
N ALA A 174 -3.40 -0.21 7.78
CA ALA A 174 -4.59 -0.55 7.01
C ALA A 174 -5.83 0.21 7.49
N ARG A 175 -5.99 0.39 8.80
CA ARG A 175 -7.07 1.18 9.41
C ARG A 175 -7.00 2.65 8.96
N GLU A 176 -5.82 3.24 8.96
CA GLU A 176 -5.60 4.62 8.50
C GLU A 176 -5.86 4.77 7.00
N ALA A 177 -5.36 3.83 6.18
CA ALA A 177 -5.59 3.78 4.74
C ALA A 177 -7.10 3.68 4.40
N LEU A 178 -7.81 2.74 5.03
CA LEU A 178 -9.24 2.54 4.85
C LEU A 178 -10.07 3.76 5.27
N ALA A 179 -9.73 4.38 6.40
CA ALA A 179 -10.41 5.60 6.84
C ALA A 179 -10.20 6.77 5.88
N PHE A 180 -9.01 6.87 5.27
CA PHE A 180 -8.69 7.92 4.32
C PHE A 180 -9.33 7.72 2.95
N VAL A 181 -9.37 6.49 2.44
CA VAL A 181 -9.94 6.21 1.11
C VAL A 181 -11.46 6.24 1.09
N GLU A 182 -12.12 6.03 2.24
CA GLU A 182 -13.58 6.00 2.42
C GLU A 182 -14.37 7.00 1.57
N PRO A 183 -14.16 8.33 1.66
CA PRO A 183 -14.94 9.32 0.91
C PRO A 183 -14.73 9.24 -0.62
N PHE A 184 -13.65 8.61 -1.07
CA PHE A 184 -13.30 8.45 -2.49
C PHE A 184 -13.84 7.14 -3.08
N LEU A 185 -14.25 6.17 -2.25
CA LEU A 185 -14.87 4.96 -2.74
C LEU A 185 -16.23 5.26 -3.40
N ARG A 186 -16.64 4.37 -4.31
CA ARG A 186 -17.95 4.36 -4.98
C ARG A 186 -18.44 2.93 -5.13
N SER A 187 -19.73 2.77 -5.47
CA SER A 187 -20.22 1.46 -5.90
C SER A 187 -19.39 0.97 -7.11
N ARG A 188 -19.08 -0.32 -7.11
CA ARG A 188 -18.16 -1.01 -8.03
C ARG A 188 -16.68 -0.66 -7.90
N SER A 189 -16.27 0.09 -6.88
CA SER A 189 -14.84 0.17 -6.52
C SER A 189 -14.32 -1.20 -6.11
N VAL A 190 -13.07 -1.50 -6.49
CA VAL A 190 -12.33 -2.69 -6.08
C VAL A 190 -11.35 -2.30 -4.98
N VAL A 191 -11.33 -3.05 -3.89
CA VAL A 191 -10.31 -2.92 -2.83
C VAL A 191 -9.56 -4.24 -2.72
N LEU A 192 -8.25 -4.20 -2.90
CA LEU A 192 -7.34 -5.34 -2.78
C LEU A 192 -6.52 -5.20 -1.50
N PHE A 193 -6.29 -6.32 -0.82
CA PHE A 193 -5.50 -6.46 0.39
C PHE A 193 -4.39 -7.48 0.11
N ASP A 194 -3.11 -7.07 0.10
CA ASP A 194 -2.00 -7.98 -0.16
C ASP A 194 -1.79 -8.95 1.00
N ASP A 195 -1.97 -8.47 2.24
CA ASP A 195 -1.60 -9.17 3.48
C ASP A 195 -2.79 -9.71 4.27
N TRP A 196 -3.94 -9.93 3.62
CA TRP A 196 -5.18 -10.39 4.26
C TRP A 196 -4.94 -11.59 5.20
N GLY A 197 -4.19 -12.60 4.77
CA GLY A 197 -3.95 -13.85 5.50
C GLY A 197 -2.71 -13.89 6.40
N ASN A 198 -1.89 -12.83 6.43
CA ASN A 198 -0.52 -12.89 6.99
C ASN A 198 -0.42 -13.02 8.52
N PHE A 199 -1.56 -12.99 9.22
CA PHE A 199 -1.67 -13.32 10.64
C PHE A 199 -2.35 -14.67 10.88
N ASN A 200 -1.97 -15.70 10.12
CA ASN A 200 -2.57 -17.05 10.16
C ASN A 200 -4.09 -17.05 9.91
N ASN A 201 -4.56 -16.15 9.04
CA ASN A 201 -5.99 -15.91 8.81
C ASN A 201 -6.81 -15.62 10.09
N ASP A 202 -6.19 -15.05 11.13
CA ASP A 202 -6.89 -14.59 12.32
C ASP A 202 -7.73 -13.34 11.98
N PRO A 203 -9.08 -13.41 12.05
CA PRO A 203 -9.96 -12.30 11.65
C PRO A 203 -9.84 -11.07 12.57
N ASP A 204 -9.24 -11.23 13.76
CA ASP A 204 -9.04 -10.15 14.74
C ASP A 204 -7.63 -9.53 14.66
N LYS A 205 -6.91 -9.75 13.55
CA LYS A 205 -5.58 -9.17 13.30
C LYS A 205 -5.45 -8.55 11.91
N GLY A 206 -4.40 -7.74 11.75
CA GLY A 206 -3.96 -7.19 10.47
C GLY A 206 -5.06 -6.51 9.67
N GLU A 207 -4.99 -6.70 8.35
CA GLU A 207 -5.91 -6.09 7.40
C GLU A 207 -7.35 -6.62 7.53
N GLN A 208 -7.54 -7.88 7.95
CA GLN A 208 -8.87 -8.46 8.14
C GLN A 208 -9.65 -7.69 9.22
N ARG A 209 -8.99 -7.45 10.35
CA ARG A 209 -9.60 -6.69 11.45
C ARG A 209 -9.90 -5.27 11.03
N ALA A 210 -8.94 -4.60 10.38
CA ALA A 210 -9.12 -3.23 9.91
C ALA A 210 -10.32 -3.12 8.96
N PHE A 211 -10.47 -4.06 8.02
CA PHE A 211 -11.59 -4.07 7.09
C PHE A 211 -12.93 -4.43 7.76
N SER A 212 -12.93 -5.38 8.69
CA SER A 212 -14.11 -5.73 9.50
C SER A 212 -14.64 -4.52 10.29
N GLU A 213 -13.74 -3.79 10.97
CA GLU A 213 -14.09 -2.56 11.69
C GLU A 213 -14.56 -1.45 10.75
N PHE A 214 -13.91 -1.31 9.58
CA PHE A 214 -14.31 -0.37 8.54
C PHE A 214 -15.75 -0.62 8.05
N LEU A 215 -16.12 -1.88 7.76
CA LEU A 215 -17.47 -2.22 7.32
C LEU A 215 -18.52 -2.04 8.44
N LYS A 216 -18.17 -2.38 9.69
CA LYS A 216 -19.05 -2.14 10.85
C LYS A 216 -19.35 -0.65 11.05
N LYS A 217 -18.36 0.22 10.81
CA LYS A 217 -18.53 1.68 10.88
C LYS A 217 -19.31 2.25 9.69
N ASN A 218 -19.20 1.62 8.52
CA ASN A 218 -19.78 2.09 7.26
C ASN A 218 -20.86 1.13 6.76
N THR A 219 -21.98 1.02 7.47
CA THR A 219 -23.06 0.05 7.20
C THR A 219 -23.76 0.19 5.84
N HIS A 220 -23.56 1.31 5.15
CA HIS A 220 -24.01 1.58 3.78
C HIS A 220 -23.10 0.96 2.71
N ILE A 221 -21.95 0.41 3.10
CA ILE A 221 -21.00 -0.29 2.24
C ILE A 221 -21.15 -1.79 2.47
N LYS A 222 -21.44 -2.52 1.40
CA LYS A 222 -21.34 -3.98 1.35
C LYS A 222 -20.09 -4.34 0.56
N ALA A 223 -19.39 -5.40 0.98
CA ALA A 223 -18.21 -5.90 0.31
C ALA A 223 -18.46 -7.34 -0.18
N GLU A 224 -18.43 -7.53 -1.49
CA GLU A 224 -18.57 -8.83 -2.13
C GLU A 224 -17.17 -9.41 -2.39
N PRO A 225 -16.86 -10.64 -1.94
CA PRO A 225 -15.60 -11.30 -2.28
C PRO A 225 -15.40 -11.35 -3.79
N PHE A 226 -14.23 -10.93 -4.25
CA PHE A 226 -13.93 -10.77 -5.68
C PHE A 226 -12.81 -11.69 -6.15
N VAL A 227 -11.67 -11.68 -5.44
CA VAL A 227 -10.50 -12.48 -5.81
C VAL A 227 -9.73 -12.88 -4.57
N GLU A 228 -9.15 -14.08 -4.59
CA GLU A 228 -8.12 -14.51 -3.65
C GLU A 228 -6.85 -14.81 -4.44
N PHE A 229 -5.70 -14.45 -3.90
CA PHE A 229 -4.43 -14.55 -4.63
C PHE A 229 -3.26 -14.80 -3.67
N GLY A 230 -2.24 -15.54 -4.12
CA GLY A 230 -1.02 -15.80 -3.34
C GLY A 230 -1.20 -16.62 -2.05
N GLY A 231 -2.42 -17.04 -1.70
CA GLY A 231 -2.73 -17.72 -0.43
C GLY A 231 -2.87 -16.80 0.79
N HIS A 232 -2.55 -15.51 0.63
CA HIS A 232 -2.63 -14.49 1.67
C HIS A 232 -3.31 -13.21 1.21
N GLY A 233 -3.50 -12.98 -0.08
CA GLY A 233 -4.17 -11.80 -0.61
C GLY A 233 -5.66 -12.01 -0.86
N LYS A 234 -6.46 -10.96 -0.66
CA LYS A 234 -7.90 -10.97 -0.89
C LYS A 234 -8.40 -9.63 -1.45
N GLY A 235 -9.36 -9.69 -2.37
CA GLY A 235 -9.99 -8.52 -2.96
C GLY A 235 -11.50 -8.57 -2.84
N PHE A 236 -12.10 -7.39 -2.79
CA PHE A 236 -13.54 -7.19 -2.70
C PHE A 236 -14.00 -6.16 -3.72
N VAL A 237 -15.21 -6.36 -4.25
CA VAL A 237 -15.97 -5.32 -4.94
C VAL A 237 -16.93 -4.70 -3.94
N LEU A 238 -17.00 -3.37 -3.90
CA LEU A 238 -17.90 -2.66 -3.01
C LEU A 238 -19.23 -2.36 -3.69
N ASP A 239 -20.32 -2.57 -2.97
CA ASP A 239 -21.64 -2.03 -3.26
C ASP A 239 -21.96 -0.96 -2.21
N ILE A 240 -21.98 0.30 -2.64
CA ILE A 240 -22.17 1.46 -1.77
C ILE A 240 -23.54 2.05 -2.07
N GLN A 241 -24.40 2.07 -1.05
CA GLN A 241 -25.71 2.69 -1.13
C GLN A 241 -25.56 4.20 -0.95
N ASP A 242 -26.30 4.98 -1.75
CA ASP A 242 -26.34 6.44 -1.63
C ASP A 242 -26.77 6.84 -0.21
N ARG A 243 -26.07 7.81 0.38
CA ARG A 243 -26.35 8.34 1.72
C ARG A 243 -27.55 9.28 1.74
#